data_AF-A0A520CI35-F1
#
_entry.id   AF-A0A520CI35-F1
#
_cell.length_a   1.000
_cell.length_b   1.000
_cell.length_c   1.000
_cell.angle_alpha   90.00
_cell.angle_beta   90.00
_cell.angle_gamma   90.00
#
_symmetry.space_group_name_H-M   'P 1'
#
loop_
_entity.id
_entity.type
_entity.pdbx_description
1 polymer ?
#
loop_
_entity_poly.entity_id
_entity_poly.type
_entity_poly.pdbx_seq_one_letter_code
_entity_poly.pdbx_strand_id
1 'polypeptide(L)'
;MEYVKEGIRFTFEHGIFYYGIFVMFTYLMLIIFSIIEILKYRRKNSFISYDSLLASQYTPGISVIAPAYNEGEVIRNGVHTLLSLNYPKFEVIVINDGSTDDSLQQLIDEYELVEVDFAYHEEIVTQPVKKIYKSTNPVYAKLMVIDKENGKSKADASNAGINAASYPLFLCTDIDCILHKDTLLKMVKPFVEEKTRVIATGAVIRISNSCEVENGFLKKVKVPKQFLPLFQELEYIRAFLMGRMAWSRIN
;
A
#
# COMPACT_ATOMS: atom_id res chain seq x y z
N MET A 1 14.77 55.33 24.51
CA MET A 1 13.90 54.52 23.61
C MET A 1 14.72 53.73 22.58
N GLU A 2 15.84 54.27 22.12
CA GLU A 2 16.75 53.64 21.13
C GLU A 2 17.49 52.41 21.68
N TYR A 3 18.10 52.50 22.88
CA TYR A 3 18.75 51.36 23.55
C TYR A 3 17.83 50.15 23.80
N VAL A 4 16.55 50.40 24.10
CA VAL A 4 15.56 49.31 24.30
C VAL A 4 15.24 48.63 22.97
N LYS A 5 15.12 49.41 21.88
CA LYS A 5 14.93 48.86 20.53
C LYS A 5 16.15 48.05 20.07
N GLU A 6 17.34 48.50 20.41
CA GLU A 6 18.60 47.81 20.08
C GLU A 6 18.77 46.50 20.85
N GLY A 7 18.43 46.47 22.15
CA GLY A 7 18.42 45.25 22.95
C GLY A 7 17.38 44.22 22.49
N ILE A 8 16.18 44.67 22.10
CA ILE A 8 15.14 43.78 21.53
C ILE A 8 15.60 43.22 20.17
N ARG A 9 16.22 44.05 19.33
CA ARG A 9 16.75 43.62 18.04
C ARG A 9 17.86 42.58 18.21
N PHE A 10 18.81 42.83 19.11
CA PHE A 10 19.92 41.91 19.38
C PHE A 10 19.44 40.54 19.86
N THR A 11 18.49 40.52 20.82
CA THR A 11 17.92 39.27 21.35
C THR A 11 17.14 38.50 20.29
N PHE A 12 16.37 39.20 19.46
CA PHE A 12 15.63 38.59 18.35
C PHE A 12 16.56 37.99 17.27
N GLU A 13 17.60 38.73 16.86
CA GLU A 13 18.59 38.27 15.87
C GLU A 13 19.34 37.02 16.35
N HIS A 14 19.84 37.03 17.59
CA HIS A 14 20.50 35.86 18.17
C HIS A 14 19.54 34.69 18.38
N GLY A 15 18.30 34.97 18.79
CA GLY A 15 17.24 33.96 18.92
C GLY A 15 16.98 33.22 17.60
N ILE A 16 16.80 33.96 16.49
CA ILE A 16 16.63 33.37 15.16
C ILE A 16 17.87 32.57 14.75
N PHE A 17 19.07 33.09 15.00
CA PHE A 17 20.32 32.42 14.64
C PHE A 17 20.48 31.07 15.35
N TYR A 18 20.33 31.04 16.68
CA TYR A 18 20.42 29.79 17.44
C TYR A 18 19.31 28.81 17.10
N TYR A 19 18.09 29.31 16.87
CA TYR A 19 16.99 28.48 16.39
C TYR A 19 17.31 27.84 15.03
N GLY A 20 17.85 28.63 14.08
CA GLY A 20 18.27 28.13 12.77
C GLY A 20 19.36 27.06 12.88
N ILE A 21 20.39 27.28 13.70
CA ILE A 21 21.44 26.28 13.97
C ILE A 21 20.85 25.00 14.55
N PHE A 22 19.97 25.12 15.54
CA PHE A 22 19.33 23.98 16.18
C PHE A 22 18.50 23.14 15.18
N VAL A 23 17.73 23.81 14.31
CA VAL A 23 16.97 23.14 13.25
C VAL A 23 17.90 22.45 12.24
N MET A 24 18.94 23.13 11.76
CA MET A 24 19.92 22.54 10.84
C MET A 24 20.65 21.33 11.45
N PHE A 25 21.06 21.43 12.72
CA PHE A 25 21.70 20.34 13.44
C PHE A 25 20.76 19.13 13.59
N THR A 26 19.50 19.37 13.90
CA THR A 26 18.49 18.31 14.01
C THR A 26 18.28 17.59 12.67
N TYR A 27 18.19 18.33 11.56
CA TYR A 27 18.10 17.73 10.22
C TYR A 27 19.34 16.94 9.84
N LEU A 28 20.53 17.44 10.16
CA LEU A 28 21.78 16.74 9.91
C LEU A 28 21.82 15.39 10.65
N MET A 29 21.42 15.37 11.92
CA MET A 29 21.34 14.14 12.71
C MET A 29 20.34 13.13 12.12
N LEU A 30 19.15 13.58 11.70
CA LEU A 30 18.16 12.73 11.04
C LEU A 30 18.70 12.12 9.75
N ILE A 31 19.40 12.90 8.93
CA ILE A 31 20.02 12.40 7.68
C ILE A 31 21.06 11.32 7.97
N ILE A 32 21.93 11.54 8.95
CA ILE A 32 22.96 10.56 9.33
C ILE A 32 22.32 9.25 9.80
N PHE A 33 21.32 9.32 10.70
CA PHE A 33 20.62 8.12 11.17
C PHE A 33 19.87 7.40 10.05
N SER A 34 19.20 8.14 9.17
CA SER A 34 18.53 7.58 7.99
C SER A 34 19.50 6.84 7.08
N ILE A 35 20.66 7.43 6.74
CA ILE A 35 21.67 6.79 5.89
C ILE A 35 22.17 5.48 6.51
N ILE A 36 22.49 5.49 7.80
CA ILE A 36 22.98 4.29 8.49
C ILE A 36 21.91 3.18 8.43
N GLU A 37 20.64 3.50 8.69
CA GLU A 37 19.58 2.51 8.70
C GLU A 37 19.26 1.98 7.29
N ILE A 38 19.27 2.85 6.27
CA ILE A 38 19.12 2.44 4.86
C ILE A 38 20.24 1.47 4.45
N LEU A 39 21.49 1.76 4.82
CA LEU A 39 22.62 0.89 4.50
C LEU A 39 22.54 -0.46 5.22
N LYS A 40 22.13 -0.47 6.49
CA LYS A 40 21.90 -1.69 7.27
C LYS A 40 20.76 -2.52 6.68
N TYR A 41 19.64 -1.88 6.34
CA TYR A 41 18.49 -2.52 5.68
C TYR A 41 18.88 -3.14 4.34
N ARG A 42 19.63 -2.40 3.49
CA ARG A 42 20.14 -2.93 2.21
C ARG A 42 21.02 -4.16 2.40
N ARG A 43 21.93 -4.15 3.38
CA ARG A 43 22.77 -5.31 3.69
C ARG A 43 21.93 -6.50 4.15
N LYS A 44 21.03 -6.32 5.12
CA LYS A 44 20.13 -7.38 5.64
C LYS A 44 19.29 -8.00 4.51
N ASN A 45 18.75 -7.17 3.62
CA ASN A 45 17.90 -7.65 2.52
C ASN A 45 18.66 -8.24 1.33
N SER A 46 19.96 -8.04 1.18
CA SER A 46 20.74 -8.66 0.10
C SER A 46 21.00 -10.15 0.30
N PHE A 47 20.93 -10.65 1.54
CA PHE A 47 21.29 -12.03 1.89
C PHE A 47 20.14 -13.04 1.80
N ILE A 48 18.90 -12.60 1.63
CA ILE A 48 17.75 -13.49 1.68
C ILE A 48 17.18 -13.66 0.28
N SER A 49 17.34 -14.86 -0.26
CA SER A 49 16.74 -15.25 -1.53
C SER A 49 15.23 -15.30 -1.38
N TYR A 50 14.51 -14.41 -2.06
CA TYR A 50 13.05 -14.51 -2.19
C TYR A 50 12.62 -15.89 -2.73
N ASP A 51 13.51 -16.56 -3.48
CA ASP A 51 13.33 -17.91 -3.99
C ASP A 51 13.07 -18.96 -2.89
N SER A 52 13.69 -18.82 -1.71
CA SER A 52 13.45 -19.76 -0.60
C SER A 52 12.08 -19.53 0.06
N LEU A 53 11.57 -18.30 0.06
CA LEU A 53 10.21 -18.00 0.53
C LEU A 53 9.16 -18.52 -0.48
N LEU A 54 9.42 -18.36 -1.78
CA LEU A 54 8.58 -18.87 -2.86
C LEU A 54 8.50 -20.40 -2.86
N ALA A 55 9.60 -21.08 -2.54
CA ALA A 55 9.67 -22.55 -2.52
C ALA A 55 9.19 -23.18 -1.20
N SER A 56 9.09 -22.40 -0.12
CA SER A 56 8.71 -22.93 1.18
C SER A 56 7.22 -23.30 1.23
N GLN A 57 6.90 -24.45 1.81
CA GLN A 57 5.49 -24.79 2.11
C GLN A 57 4.95 -24.01 3.31
N TYR A 58 5.83 -23.42 4.11
CA TYR A 58 5.50 -22.71 5.35
C TYR A 58 5.26 -21.21 5.14
N THR A 59 5.35 -20.69 3.92
CA THR A 59 4.99 -19.29 3.66
C THR A 59 3.49 -19.10 3.94
N PRO A 60 3.12 -18.11 4.78
CA PRO A 60 1.73 -17.87 5.11
C PRO A 60 0.99 -17.39 3.86
N GLY A 61 -0.26 -17.82 3.69
CA GLY A 61 -1.08 -17.29 2.62
C GLY A 61 -1.46 -15.84 2.87
N ILE A 62 -1.80 -15.10 1.81
CA ILE A 62 -2.25 -13.71 1.90
C ILE A 62 -3.46 -13.43 1.00
N SER A 63 -4.50 -12.80 1.53
CA SER A 63 -5.68 -12.37 0.78
C SER A 63 -5.56 -10.89 0.40
N VAL A 64 -5.55 -10.59 -0.89
CA VAL A 64 -5.51 -9.21 -1.39
C VAL A 64 -6.92 -8.69 -1.52
N ILE A 65 -7.26 -7.65 -0.76
CA ILE A 65 -8.60 -7.09 -0.64
C ILE A 65 -8.63 -5.74 -1.34
N ALA A 66 -9.47 -5.60 -2.37
CA ALA A 66 -9.58 -4.41 -3.19
C ALA A 66 -11.05 -3.94 -3.29
N PRO A 67 -11.44 -2.92 -2.49
CA PRO A 67 -12.72 -2.25 -2.67
C PRO A 67 -12.79 -1.52 -4.02
N ALA A 68 -13.96 -1.57 -4.65
CA ALA A 68 -14.28 -0.86 -5.89
C ALA A 68 -15.68 -0.25 -5.79
N TYR A 69 -15.78 1.03 -6.15
CA TYR A 69 -17.06 1.75 -6.26
C TYR A 69 -17.02 2.70 -7.45
N ASN A 70 -17.80 2.40 -8.49
CA ASN A 70 -17.83 3.14 -9.74
C ASN A 70 -16.45 3.29 -10.41
N GLU A 71 -15.76 2.15 -10.59
CA GLU A 71 -14.37 2.08 -11.09
C GLU A 71 -14.30 1.50 -12.52
N GLY A 72 -15.37 1.60 -13.31
CA GLY A 72 -15.51 0.91 -14.60
C GLY A 72 -14.39 1.17 -15.61
N GLU A 73 -13.70 2.32 -15.54
CA GLU A 73 -12.58 2.62 -16.43
C GLU A 73 -11.28 1.85 -16.07
N VAL A 74 -11.07 1.56 -14.79
CA VAL A 74 -9.80 1.01 -14.27
C VAL A 74 -9.92 -0.42 -13.77
N ILE A 75 -11.13 -0.88 -13.46
CA ILE A 75 -11.37 -2.14 -12.72
C ILE A 75 -10.76 -3.37 -13.39
N ARG A 76 -10.88 -3.51 -14.71
CA ARG A 76 -10.30 -4.65 -15.45
C ARG A 76 -8.78 -4.68 -15.39
N ASN A 77 -8.14 -3.54 -15.64
CA ASN A 77 -6.67 -3.44 -15.55
C ASN A 77 -6.18 -3.63 -14.12
N GLY A 78 -6.92 -3.10 -13.14
CA GLY A 78 -6.64 -3.27 -11.71
C GLY A 78 -6.64 -4.74 -11.30
N VAL A 79 -7.73 -5.47 -11.59
CA VAL A 79 -7.83 -6.91 -11.29
C VAL A 79 -6.75 -7.72 -12.01
N HIS A 80 -6.49 -7.44 -13.29
CA HIS A 80 -5.41 -8.11 -14.03
C HIS A 80 -4.05 -7.92 -13.35
N THR A 81 -3.76 -6.70 -12.90
CA THR A 81 -2.49 -6.38 -12.20
C THR A 81 -2.41 -7.12 -10.87
N LEU A 82 -3.50 -7.18 -10.09
CA LEU A 82 -3.52 -7.91 -8.82
C LEU A 82 -3.35 -9.43 -9.01
N LEU A 83 -3.96 -10.01 -10.05
CA LEU A 83 -3.79 -11.43 -10.38
C LEU A 83 -2.38 -11.77 -10.87
N SER A 84 -1.64 -10.79 -11.40
CA SER A 84 -0.26 -10.96 -11.87
C SER A 84 0.80 -10.96 -10.76
N LEU A 85 0.41 -10.74 -9.50
CA LEU A 85 1.33 -10.70 -8.36
C LEU A 85 2.06 -12.05 -8.19
N ASN A 86 3.36 -11.94 -7.87
CA ASN A 86 4.24 -13.09 -7.74
C ASN A 86 4.27 -13.59 -6.29
N TYR A 87 3.31 -14.47 -5.95
CA TYR A 87 3.27 -15.16 -4.66
C TYR A 87 2.59 -16.53 -4.79
N PRO A 88 3.03 -17.58 -4.07
CA PRO A 88 2.50 -18.93 -4.27
C PRO A 88 1.09 -19.09 -3.69
N LYS A 89 0.85 -18.56 -2.48
CA LYS A 89 -0.40 -18.75 -1.72
C LYS A 89 -1.12 -17.43 -1.53
N PHE A 90 -1.80 -16.96 -2.57
CA PHE A 90 -2.64 -15.76 -2.46
C PHE A 90 -3.93 -15.91 -3.24
N GLU A 91 -4.88 -15.07 -2.84
CA GLU A 91 -6.15 -14.84 -3.52
C GLU A 91 -6.39 -13.33 -3.65
N VAL A 92 -7.26 -12.96 -4.58
CA VAL A 92 -7.67 -11.58 -4.83
C VAL A 92 -9.18 -11.51 -4.62
N ILE A 93 -9.61 -10.69 -3.67
CA ILE A 93 -11.00 -10.44 -3.31
C ILE A 93 -11.32 -9.01 -3.71
N VAL A 94 -12.15 -8.85 -4.73
CA VAL A 94 -12.63 -7.55 -5.19
C VAL A 94 -14.03 -7.33 -4.63
N ILE A 95 -14.26 -6.16 -4.04
CA ILE A 95 -15.53 -5.85 -3.39
C ILE A 95 -16.22 -4.74 -4.17
N ASN A 96 -17.28 -5.10 -4.90
CA ASN A 96 -18.19 -4.14 -5.51
C ASN A 96 -19.08 -3.53 -4.41
N ASP A 97 -18.76 -2.31 -3.97
CA ASP A 97 -19.46 -1.61 -2.88
C ASP A 97 -20.74 -0.94 -3.38
N GLY A 98 -21.61 -1.69 -4.05
CA GLY A 98 -22.87 -1.20 -4.60
C GLY A 98 -22.69 -0.17 -5.71
N SER A 99 -21.76 -0.41 -6.64
CA SER A 99 -21.57 0.44 -7.82
C SER A 99 -22.84 0.57 -8.64
N THR A 100 -23.02 1.75 -9.23
CA THR A 100 -24.17 2.09 -10.08
C THR A 100 -23.83 2.12 -11.57
N ASP A 101 -22.55 1.97 -11.90
CA ASP A 101 -22.03 1.86 -13.26
C ASP A 101 -21.96 0.39 -13.71
N ASP A 102 -21.23 0.13 -14.80
CA ASP A 102 -21.02 -1.19 -15.37
C ASP A 102 -19.82 -1.95 -14.75
N SER A 103 -19.22 -1.46 -13.64
CA SER A 103 -18.04 -2.06 -13.00
C SER A 103 -18.20 -3.57 -12.75
N LEU A 104 -19.31 -3.97 -12.14
CA LEU A 104 -19.58 -5.38 -11.83
C LEU A 104 -19.79 -6.20 -13.11
N GLN A 105 -20.52 -5.65 -14.09
CA GLN A 105 -20.80 -6.34 -15.34
C GLN A 105 -19.50 -6.59 -16.13
N GLN A 106 -18.61 -5.59 -16.19
CA GLN A 106 -17.30 -5.76 -16.82
C GLN A 106 -16.48 -6.89 -16.17
N LEU A 107 -16.53 -7.02 -14.84
CA LEU A 107 -15.86 -8.11 -14.14
C LEU A 107 -16.46 -9.47 -14.47
N ILE A 108 -17.80 -9.56 -14.52
CA ILE A 108 -18.51 -10.79 -14.84
C ILE A 108 -18.13 -11.28 -16.25
N ASP A 109 -18.16 -10.37 -17.22
CA ASP A 109 -17.92 -10.70 -18.62
C ASP A 109 -16.44 -11.02 -18.89
N GLU A 110 -15.51 -10.24 -18.34
CA GLU A 110 -14.07 -10.40 -18.60
C GLU A 110 -13.50 -11.66 -17.92
N TYR A 111 -13.96 -11.97 -16.70
CA TYR A 111 -13.41 -13.05 -15.88
C TYR A 111 -14.31 -14.29 -15.80
N GLU A 112 -15.33 -14.40 -16.66
CA GLU A 112 -16.25 -15.55 -16.71
C GLU A 112 -16.82 -15.89 -15.32
N LEU A 113 -17.30 -14.86 -14.61
CA LEU A 113 -17.75 -15.03 -13.23
C LEU A 113 -19.16 -15.60 -13.17
N VAL A 114 -19.35 -16.55 -12.25
CA VAL A 114 -20.66 -17.11 -11.93
C VAL A 114 -20.93 -16.94 -10.44
N GLU A 115 -22.20 -16.75 -10.10
CA GLU A 115 -22.67 -16.70 -8.72
C GLU A 115 -22.43 -18.06 -8.06
N VAL A 116 -21.90 -18.03 -6.83
CA VAL A 116 -21.61 -19.23 -6.05
C VAL A 116 -22.19 -19.14 -4.64
N ASP A 117 -22.67 -20.26 -4.14
CA ASP A 117 -23.03 -20.39 -2.73
C ASP A 117 -21.75 -20.46 -1.89
N PHE A 118 -21.31 -19.31 -1.38
CA PHE A 118 -20.15 -19.19 -0.52
C PHE A 118 -20.60 -19.05 0.94
N ALA A 119 -20.03 -19.86 1.84
CA ALA A 119 -20.29 -19.79 3.26
C ALA A 119 -19.61 -18.56 3.87
N TYR A 120 -20.26 -17.39 3.73
CA TYR A 120 -19.80 -16.13 4.28
C TYR A 120 -20.14 -16.06 5.77
N HIS A 121 -19.11 -15.95 6.61
CA HIS A 121 -19.28 -15.74 8.05
C HIS A 121 -18.94 -14.31 8.40
N GLU A 122 -19.94 -13.55 8.85
CA GLU A 122 -19.76 -12.15 9.23
C GLU A 122 -19.24 -12.06 10.67
N GLU A 123 -17.93 -11.90 10.85
CA GLU A 123 -17.31 -11.59 12.15
C GLU A 123 -17.20 -10.08 12.38
N ILE A 124 -16.88 -9.34 11.32
CA ILE A 124 -16.78 -7.89 11.32
C ILE A 124 -18.05 -7.32 10.70
N VAL A 125 -18.70 -6.39 11.40
CA VAL A 125 -19.96 -5.77 10.93
C VAL A 125 -19.76 -5.03 9.62
N THR A 126 -20.66 -5.30 8.67
CA THR A 126 -20.68 -4.73 7.32
C THR A 126 -22.09 -4.48 6.81
N GLN A 127 -22.24 -3.69 5.74
CA GLN A 127 -23.50 -3.72 4.99
C GLN A 127 -23.73 -5.08 4.33
N PRO A 128 -25.00 -5.48 4.12
CA PRO A 128 -25.34 -6.80 3.60
C PRO A 128 -24.62 -7.16 2.30
N VAL A 129 -23.98 -8.34 2.30
CA VAL A 129 -23.46 -8.97 1.08
C VAL A 129 -24.64 -9.57 0.32
N LYS A 130 -24.76 -9.21 -0.96
CA LYS A 130 -25.85 -9.69 -1.82
C LYS A 130 -25.47 -11.00 -2.48
N LYS A 131 -24.30 -11.01 -3.14
CA LYS A 131 -23.86 -12.11 -4.00
C LYS A 131 -22.35 -12.23 -3.97
N ILE A 132 -21.87 -13.45 -4.15
CA ILE A 132 -20.44 -13.75 -4.28
C ILE A 132 -20.25 -14.48 -5.59
N TYR A 133 -19.21 -14.11 -6.31
CA TYR A 133 -18.89 -14.65 -7.62
C TYR A 133 -17.48 -15.24 -7.65
N LYS A 134 -17.32 -16.31 -8.41
CA LYS A 134 -16.03 -16.92 -8.74
C LYS A 134 -15.96 -17.21 -10.23
N SER A 135 -14.75 -17.21 -10.76
CA SER A 135 -14.53 -17.56 -12.16
C SER A 135 -14.70 -19.06 -12.39
N THR A 136 -15.33 -19.41 -13.51
CA THR A 136 -15.32 -20.79 -14.03
C THR A 136 -13.98 -21.15 -14.67
N ASN A 137 -13.20 -20.15 -15.09
CA ASN A 137 -11.92 -20.33 -15.74
C ASN A 137 -10.80 -20.59 -14.70
N PRO A 138 -10.09 -21.73 -14.76
CA PRO A 138 -9.04 -22.06 -13.80
C PRO A 138 -7.89 -21.04 -13.74
N VAL A 139 -7.67 -20.27 -14.81
CA VAL A 139 -6.66 -19.20 -14.84
C VAL A 139 -6.96 -18.13 -13.80
N TYR A 140 -8.24 -17.86 -13.55
CA TYR A 140 -8.71 -16.85 -12.60
C TYR A 140 -9.24 -17.47 -11.30
N ALA A 141 -8.85 -18.72 -10.98
CA ALA A 141 -9.28 -19.41 -9.77
C ALA A 141 -8.93 -18.68 -8.45
N LYS A 142 -7.98 -17.74 -8.51
CA LYS A 142 -7.59 -16.89 -7.38
C LYS A 142 -8.51 -15.68 -7.17
N LEU A 143 -9.41 -15.39 -8.11
CA LEU A 143 -10.31 -14.23 -8.05
C LEU A 143 -11.63 -14.61 -7.37
N MET A 144 -12.02 -13.79 -6.40
CA MET A 144 -13.36 -13.73 -5.84
C MET A 144 -13.89 -12.30 -5.98
N VAL A 145 -15.15 -12.16 -6.37
CA VAL A 145 -15.83 -10.87 -6.40
C VAL A 145 -17.03 -10.91 -5.46
N ILE A 146 -17.13 -9.91 -4.58
CA ILE A 146 -18.22 -9.76 -3.62
C ILE A 146 -19.05 -8.56 -4.03
N ASP A 147 -20.34 -8.77 -4.28
CA ASP A 147 -21.32 -7.70 -4.48
C ASP A 147 -22.11 -7.47 -3.19
N LYS A 148 -22.15 -6.22 -2.73
CA LYS A 148 -22.79 -5.83 -1.47
C LYS A 148 -23.57 -4.53 -1.62
N GLU A 149 -24.39 -4.22 -0.62
CA GLU A 149 -24.98 -2.88 -0.49
C GLU A 149 -23.92 -1.83 -0.18
N ASN A 150 -24.07 -0.61 -0.70
CA ASN A 150 -23.07 0.44 -0.55
C ASN A 150 -22.92 0.87 0.92
N GLY A 151 -21.71 0.73 1.48
CA GLY A 151 -21.40 1.08 2.87
C GLY A 151 -21.01 2.53 3.11
N LYS A 152 -20.97 3.36 2.06
CA LYS A 152 -20.48 4.76 2.03
C LYS A 152 -19.06 4.95 2.55
N SER A 153 -18.33 3.86 2.76
CA SER A 153 -16.95 3.90 3.26
C SER A 153 -16.16 2.71 2.73
N LYS A 154 -14.92 2.97 2.30
CA LYS A 154 -13.98 1.91 1.89
C LYS A 154 -13.70 0.91 3.02
N ALA A 155 -13.83 1.33 4.27
CA ALA A 155 -13.65 0.48 5.44
C ALA A 155 -14.72 -0.62 5.49
N ASP A 156 -15.99 -0.27 5.26
CA ASP A 156 -17.08 -1.24 5.23
C ASP A 156 -16.89 -2.30 4.12
N ALA A 157 -16.49 -1.87 2.92
CA ALA A 157 -16.15 -2.79 1.83
C ALA A 157 -14.92 -3.65 2.13
N SER A 158 -13.88 -3.08 2.77
CA SER A 158 -12.69 -3.83 3.17
C SER A 158 -13.02 -4.88 4.22
N ASN A 159 -13.86 -4.55 5.21
CA ASN A 159 -14.33 -5.47 6.24
C ASN A 159 -15.07 -6.66 5.61
N ALA A 160 -15.88 -6.43 4.58
CA ALA A 160 -16.56 -7.50 3.87
C ALA A 160 -15.56 -8.45 3.18
N GLY A 161 -14.50 -7.90 2.59
CA GLY A 161 -13.40 -8.69 2.06
C GLY A 161 -12.64 -9.46 3.15
N ILE A 162 -12.46 -8.88 4.34
CA ILE A 162 -11.76 -9.54 5.46
C ILE A 162 -12.57 -10.73 5.96
N ASN A 163 -13.90 -10.60 6.12
CA ASN A 163 -14.78 -11.70 6.51
C ASN A 163 -14.75 -12.88 5.51
N ALA A 164 -14.47 -12.60 4.23
CA ALA A 164 -14.37 -13.62 3.18
C ALA A 164 -12.93 -14.16 2.99
N ALA A 165 -11.94 -13.62 3.68
CA ALA A 165 -10.54 -13.99 3.50
C ALA A 165 -10.27 -15.41 4.02
N SER A 166 -9.63 -16.23 3.17
CA SER A 166 -9.30 -17.63 3.50
C SER A 166 -7.93 -17.77 4.19
N TYR A 167 -7.11 -16.72 4.13
CA TYR A 167 -5.73 -16.75 4.59
C TYR A 167 -5.49 -15.95 5.87
N PRO A 168 -4.44 -16.29 6.66
CA PRO A 168 -4.17 -15.63 7.93
C PRO A 168 -3.66 -14.19 7.81
N LEU A 169 -3.17 -13.79 6.63
CA LEU A 169 -2.74 -12.44 6.34
C LEU A 169 -3.68 -11.83 5.29
N PHE A 170 -3.91 -10.53 5.38
CA PHE A 170 -4.61 -9.79 4.34
C PHE A 170 -3.85 -8.51 3.98
N LEU A 171 -4.00 -8.06 2.74
CA LEU A 171 -3.51 -6.78 2.23
C LEU A 171 -4.70 -5.98 1.73
N CYS A 172 -5.03 -4.88 2.41
CA CYS A 172 -5.98 -3.90 1.88
C CYS A 172 -5.26 -2.98 0.89
N THR A 173 -5.77 -2.89 -0.33
CA THR A 173 -5.27 -2.01 -1.40
C THR A 173 -6.46 -1.38 -2.13
N ASP A 174 -6.21 -0.33 -2.90
CA ASP A 174 -7.18 0.17 -3.86
C ASP A 174 -7.07 -0.57 -5.20
N ILE A 175 -8.15 -0.57 -5.99
CA ILE A 175 -8.18 -1.23 -7.30
C ILE A 175 -7.35 -0.49 -8.36
N ASP A 176 -7.13 0.81 -8.18
CA ASP A 176 -6.34 1.68 -9.05
C ASP A 176 -4.84 1.73 -8.67
N CYS A 177 -4.45 1.00 -7.62
CA CYS A 177 -3.06 0.96 -7.16
C CYS A 177 -2.18 0.06 -8.04
N ILE A 178 -1.03 0.61 -8.45
CA ILE A 178 -0.01 -0.14 -9.20
C ILE A 178 0.94 -0.80 -8.21
N LEU A 179 0.79 -2.12 -8.05
CA LEU A 179 1.66 -2.92 -7.19
C LEU A 179 2.83 -3.52 -7.97
N HIS A 180 4.02 -3.52 -7.36
CA HIS A 180 5.15 -4.26 -7.91
C HIS A 180 4.89 -5.77 -7.81
N LYS A 181 5.29 -6.57 -8.80
CA LYS A 181 5.07 -8.03 -8.81
C LYS A 181 5.47 -8.74 -7.49
N ASP A 182 6.58 -8.31 -6.89
CA ASP A 182 7.12 -8.89 -5.64
C ASP A 182 6.60 -8.19 -4.37
N THR A 183 5.49 -7.44 -4.44
CA THR A 183 4.95 -6.69 -3.29
C THR A 183 4.58 -7.63 -2.15
N LEU A 184 3.83 -8.70 -2.43
CA LEU A 184 3.39 -9.66 -1.41
C LEU A 184 4.57 -10.32 -0.71
N LEU A 185 5.60 -10.72 -1.48
CA LEU A 185 6.85 -11.26 -0.93
C LEU A 185 7.51 -10.31 0.07
N LYS A 186 7.61 -9.03 -0.28
CA LYS A 186 8.21 -8.01 0.59
C LYS A 186 7.36 -7.73 1.82
N MET A 187 6.04 -7.78 1.70
CA MET A 187 5.09 -7.51 2.78
C MET A 187 5.00 -8.65 3.78
N VAL A 188 5.10 -9.89 3.31
CA VAL A 188 5.06 -11.10 4.17
C VAL A 188 6.39 -11.33 4.87
N LYS A 189 7.52 -10.96 4.25
CA LYS A 189 8.87 -11.21 4.76
C LYS A 189 9.05 -10.91 6.27
N PRO A 190 8.62 -9.76 6.81
CA PRO A 190 8.77 -9.48 8.25
C PRO A 190 8.02 -10.47 9.16
N PHE A 191 6.86 -10.98 8.73
CA PHE A 191 6.09 -11.97 9.51
C PHE A 191 6.80 -13.32 9.64
N VAL A 192 7.71 -13.62 8.72
CA VAL A 192 8.47 -14.89 8.70
C VAL A 192 9.81 -14.76 9.41
N GLU A 193 10.47 -13.60 9.29
CA GLU A 193 11.86 -13.43 9.72
C GLU A 193 12.04 -12.80 11.10
N GLU A 194 11.13 -11.92 11.51
CA GLU A 194 11.30 -11.21 12.75
C GLU A 194 11.02 -12.15 13.93
N LYS A 195 11.95 -12.15 14.90
CA LYS A 195 11.82 -12.96 16.12
C LYS A 195 10.67 -12.48 17.00
N THR A 196 10.36 -11.19 16.91
CA THR A 196 9.23 -10.57 17.59
C THR A 196 7.98 -10.75 16.76
N ARG A 197 6.85 -10.98 17.43
CA ARG A 197 5.54 -11.07 16.76
C ARG A 197 5.25 -9.80 15.96
N VAL A 198 5.13 -9.94 14.64
CA VAL A 198 4.71 -8.86 13.74
C VAL A 198 3.18 -8.90 13.63
N ILE A 199 2.54 -7.76 13.86
CA ILE A 199 1.07 -7.61 13.74
C ILE A 199 0.66 -6.91 12.43
N ALA A 200 1.55 -6.11 11.84
CA ALA A 200 1.29 -5.38 10.60
C ALA A 200 2.60 -5.03 9.90
N THR A 201 2.56 -4.94 8.58
CA THR A 201 3.64 -4.41 7.74
C THR A 201 3.07 -3.32 6.82
N GLY A 202 3.89 -2.31 6.54
CA GLY A 202 3.52 -1.19 5.68
C GLY A 202 4.39 -1.15 4.43
N ALA A 203 3.79 -0.77 3.31
CA ALA A 203 4.50 -0.50 2.07
C ALA A 203 4.83 1.00 1.94
N VAL A 204 5.88 1.30 1.17
CA VAL A 204 6.14 2.68 0.71
C VAL A 204 5.27 2.93 -0.50
N ILE A 205 4.54 4.05 -0.50
CA ILE A 205 3.71 4.46 -1.63
C ILE A 205 4.46 5.54 -2.40
N ARG A 206 4.39 5.55 -3.73
CA ARG A 206 4.96 6.62 -4.54
C ARG A 206 3.88 7.21 -5.43
N ILE A 207 3.92 8.52 -5.59
CA ILE A 207 3.03 9.23 -6.52
C ILE A 207 3.37 8.75 -7.95
N SER A 208 2.36 8.31 -8.69
CA SER A 208 2.50 7.80 -10.05
C SER A 208 2.51 8.91 -11.11
N ASN A 209 2.16 10.15 -10.75
CA ASN A 209 2.09 11.28 -11.68
C ASN A 209 3.38 11.40 -12.51
N SER A 210 3.22 11.63 -13.81
CA SER A 210 4.30 11.69 -14.81
C SER A 210 5.01 10.36 -15.10
N CYS A 211 4.79 9.29 -14.34
CA CYS A 211 5.36 7.98 -14.66
C CYS A 211 4.71 7.38 -15.91
N GLU A 212 5.45 6.53 -16.62
CA GLU A 212 4.90 5.76 -17.73
C GLU A 212 4.33 4.46 -17.17
N VAL A 213 3.01 4.30 -17.33
CA VAL A 213 2.26 3.10 -16.96
C VAL A 213 1.74 2.47 -18.25
N GLU A 214 1.95 1.17 -18.41
CA GLU A 214 1.50 0.41 -19.57
C GLU A 214 0.82 -0.87 -19.07
N ASN A 215 -0.45 -1.08 -19.46
CA ASN A 215 -1.27 -2.24 -19.04
C ASN A 215 -1.33 -2.42 -17.50
N GLY A 216 -1.42 -1.33 -16.74
CA GLY A 216 -1.43 -1.38 -15.28
C GLY A 216 -0.06 -1.55 -14.61
N PHE A 217 1.01 -1.76 -15.40
CA PHE A 217 2.37 -1.90 -14.88
C PHE A 217 3.20 -0.63 -15.00
N LEU A 218 3.97 -0.33 -13.97
CA LEU A 218 4.94 0.77 -13.97
C LEU A 218 6.13 0.44 -14.88
N LYS A 219 6.20 1.06 -16.06
CA LYS A 219 7.29 0.88 -17.03
C LYS A 219 8.49 1.76 -16.71
N LYS A 220 8.23 3.04 -16.43
CA LYS A 220 9.28 4.02 -16.19
C LYS A 220 8.89 5.02 -15.13
N VAL A 221 9.74 5.10 -14.13
CA VAL A 221 9.72 6.17 -13.13
C VAL A 221 10.21 7.46 -13.78
N LYS A 222 9.38 8.50 -13.74
CA LYS A 222 9.78 9.87 -14.06
C LYS A 222 9.59 10.76 -12.84
N VAL A 223 10.39 11.82 -12.78
CA VAL A 223 10.23 12.90 -11.81
C VAL A 223 9.33 13.97 -12.45
N PRO A 224 8.28 14.44 -11.76
CA PRO A 224 7.43 15.52 -12.26
C PRO A 224 8.24 16.78 -12.51
N LYS A 225 7.91 17.49 -13.60
CA LYS A 225 8.55 18.75 -13.96
C LYS A 225 7.82 19.97 -13.40
N GLN A 226 6.53 19.82 -13.08
CA GLN A 226 5.71 20.88 -12.53
C GLN A 226 6.05 21.11 -11.05
N PHE A 227 6.06 22.36 -10.62
CA PHE A 227 6.50 22.76 -9.29
C PHE A 227 5.73 22.06 -8.16
N LEU A 228 4.39 22.03 -8.22
CA LEU A 228 3.56 21.44 -7.16
C LEU A 228 3.76 19.92 -7.03
N PRO A 229 3.62 19.11 -8.10
CA PRO A 229 3.93 17.68 -8.03
C PRO A 229 5.37 17.37 -7.63
N LEU A 230 6.35 18.17 -8.09
CA LEU A 230 7.75 18.01 -7.69
C LEU A 230 7.94 18.25 -6.20
N PHE A 231 7.35 19.33 -5.67
CA PHE A 231 7.38 19.64 -4.24
C PHE A 231 6.73 18.52 -3.41
N GLN A 232 5.56 18.02 -3.83
CA GLN A 232 4.90 16.90 -3.16
C GLN A 232 5.76 15.65 -3.13
N GLU A 233 6.41 15.30 -4.24
CA GLU A 233 7.28 14.13 -4.28
C GLU A 233 8.52 14.32 -3.39
N LEU A 234 9.16 15.49 -3.44
CA LEU A 234 10.33 15.79 -2.60
C LEU A 234 9.98 15.75 -1.11
N GLU A 235 8.85 16.34 -0.72
CA GLU A 235 8.39 16.30 0.67
C GLU A 235 8.01 14.90 1.12
N TYR A 236 7.38 14.11 0.25
CA TYR A 236 7.10 12.70 0.55
C TYR A 236 8.38 11.92 0.78
N ILE A 237 9.37 12.05 -0.13
CA ILE A 237 10.68 11.40 -0.01
C ILE A 237 11.39 11.86 1.26
N ARG A 238 11.39 13.16 1.56
CA ARG A 238 12.00 13.72 2.77
C ARG A 238 11.35 13.14 4.02
N ALA A 239 10.03 13.20 4.13
CA ALA A 239 9.30 12.69 5.29
C ALA A 239 9.49 11.17 5.48
N PHE A 240 9.48 10.41 4.39
CA PHE A 240 9.57 8.96 4.45
C PHE A 240 11.01 8.47 4.67
N LEU A 241 11.95 8.90 3.84
CA LEU A 241 13.34 8.46 3.93
C LEU A 241 14.07 9.11 5.10
N MET A 242 13.97 10.43 5.29
CA MET A 242 14.70 11.08 6.40
C MET A 242 13.98 10.91 7.73
N GLY A 243 12.66 11.06 7.74
CA GLY A 243 11.86 10.94 8.96
C GLY A 243 11.76 9.48 9.42
N ARG A 244 10.95 8.66 8.74
CA ARG A 244 10.59 7.32 9.23
C ARG A 244 11.80 6.40 9.41
N MET A 245 12.77 6.40 8.49
CA MET A 245 13.96 5.56 8.63
C MET A 245 14.84 5.97 9.82
N ALA A 246 15.00 7.28 10.07
CA ALA A 246 15.77 7.74 11.22
C ALA A 246 15.08 7.37 12.54
N TRP A 247 13.75 7.53 12.62
CA TRP A 247 12.98 7.15 13.80
C TRP A 247 12.93 5.63 14.03
N SER A 248 12.94 4.82 12.97
CA SER A 248 13.01 3.35 13.06
C SER A 248 14.29 2.84 13.72
N ARG A 249 15.33 3.67 13.80
CA ARG A 249 16.57 3.34 14.51
C ARG A 249 16.48 3.67 16.00
N ILE A 250 15.64 4.65 16.36
CA ILE A 250 15.50 5.16 17.72
C ILE A 250 14.47 4.32 18.51
N ASN A 251 13.45 3.80 17.83
CA ASN A 251 12.47 2.83 18.36
C ASN A 251 12.98 1.40 18.24
#